data_AF-A0A258IS03-F1
#
_entry.id   AF-A0A258IS03-F1
#
_cell.length_a   1.000
_cell.length_b   1.000
_cell.length_c   1.000
_cell.angle_alpha   90.00
_cell.angle_beta   90.00
_cell.angle_gamma   90.00
#
_symmetry.space_group_name_H-M   'P 1'
#
loop_
_entity.id
_entity.type
_entity.pdbx_description
1 polymer ?
#
loop_
_entity_poly.entity_id
_entity_poly.type
_entity_poly.pdbx_seq_one_letter_code
_entity_poly.pdbx_strand_id
1 'polypeptide(L)'
;MIAIGQESGTFVAEVTQDAREITPQRLESVDVLVFYTTGALPISAEAWSAVQARLAAGKLGFVGLHSAADTNWPYEGPGEPYDRFIGGQFAGHPWTEGTPIRIETLDPDFPAVSMWPLSFDYAEEIYQYSGFDPARVRVLQTLDFAGTPLKRPYAVPVAWARQIGKGRLFFTNLGHTPSTWDDPRFRRQVAEAIRWAGKRTRGAAKPDVARQATWQFRALLAYQPVAGRDDTAILERLEKADPAWREATASRIAALQPAYPAKPESDRVPFETAYRAILAEVLMRAQSR
;
A
#
# COMPACT_ATOMS: atom_id res chain seq x y z
N MET A 1 19.22 -4.55 6.85
CA MET A 1 19.55 -4.07 5.49
C MET A 1 20.92 -4.56 5.00
N ILE A 2 22.03 -4.25 5.69
CA ILE A 2 23.39 -4.66 5.27
C ILE A 2 23.48 -6.17 5.03
N ALA A 3 23.03 -6.98 6.01
CA ALA A 3 23.01 -8.44 5.88
C ALA A 3 22.20 -8.92 4.65
N ILE A 4 21.03 -8.32 4.39
CA ILE A 4 20.21 -8.65 3.21
C ILE A 4 20.99 -8.39 1.92
N GLY A 5 21.68 -7.25 1.81
CA GLY A 5 22.48 -6.92 0.63
C GLY A 5 23.69 -7.84 0.43
N GLN A 6 24.35 -8.22 1.52
CA GLN A 6 25.48 -9.16 1.50
C GLN A 6 25.03 -10.57 1.11
N GLU A 7 23.97 -11.08 1.73
CA GLU A 7 23.42 -12.42 1.46
C GLU A 7 22.85 -12.53 0.05
N SER A 8 22.18 -11.49 -0.43
CA SER A 8 21.62 -11.47 -1.79
C SER A 8 22.70 -11.26 -2.86
N GLY A 9 23.77 -10.54 -2.52
CA GLY A 9 24.77 -10.07 -3.48
C GLY A 9 24.23 -9.01 -4.46
N THR A 10 23.12 -8.36 -4.14
CA THR A 10 22.38 -7.51 -5.10
C THR A 10 22.61 -6.01 -4.93
N PHE A 11 23.06 -5.58 -3.75
CA PHE A 11 23.36 -4.18 -3.44
C PHE A 11 24.36 -4.08 -2.27
N VAL A 12 25.06 -2.95 -2.19
CA VAL A 12 25.77 -2.52 -0.98
C VAL A 12 24.89 -1.49 -0.29
N ALA A 13 24.83 -1.53 1.05
CA ALA A 13 24.02 -0.61 1.83
C ALA A 13 24.89 0.24 2.76
N GLU A 14 24.64 1.54 2.74
CA GLU A 14 25.00 2.45 3.81
C GLU A 14 23.74 2.73 4.64
N VAL A 15 23.87 2.78 5.97
CA VAL A 15 22.76 3.00 6.89
C VAL A 15 23.09 4.19 7.77
N THR A 16 22.13 5.09 7.92
CA THR A 16 22.21 6.23 8.83
C THR A 16 20.90 6.37 9.59
N GLN A 17 20.97 6.92 10.79
CA GLN A 17 19.81 7.34 11.59
C GLN A 17 19.62 8.86 11.55
N ASP A 18 20.44 9.58 10.77
CA ASP A 18 20.38 11.03 10.61
C ASP A 18 19.92 11.42 9.20
N ALA A 19 18.65 11.81 9.07
CA ALA A 19 18.09 12.21 7.78
C ALA A 19 18.72 13.49 7.21
N ARG A 20 19.46 14.29 8.00
CA ARG A 20 20.21 15.47 7.51
C ARG A 20 21.33 15.09 6.55
N GLU A 21 21.75 13.84 6.55
CA GLU A 21 22.73 13.31 5.62
C GLU A 21 22.19 13.16 4.18
N ILE A 22 20.86 13.26 4.00
CA ILE A 22 20.25 13.32 2.68
C ILE A 22 20.49 14.72 2.11
N THR A 23 21.53 14.84 1.29
CA THR A 23 21.90 16.08 0.58
C THR A 23 21.92 15.86 -0.93
N PRO A 24 21.76 16.91 -1.75
CA PRO A 24 21.88 16.78 -3.20
C PRO A 24 23.18 16.09 -3.63
N GLN A 25 24.31 16.41 -2.98
CA GLN A 25 25.63 15.85 -3.27
C GLN A 25 25.69 14.36 -2.92
N ARG A 26 25.20 13.96 -1.74
CA ARG A 26 25.23 12.54 -1.35
C ARG A 26 24.31 11.69 -2.23
N LEU A 27 23.18 12.26 -2.66
CA LEU A 27 22.27 11.57 -3.57
C LEU A 27 22.90 11.25 -4.94
N GLU A 28 24.03 11.87 -5.31
CA GLU A 28 24.72 11.59 -6.58
C GLU A 28 25.24 10.16 -6.67
N SER A 29 25.69 9.58 -5.56
CA SER A 29 26.21 8.22 -5.47
C SER A 29 25.16 7.17 -5.09
N VAL A 30 23.91 7.58 -4.84
CA VAL A 30 22.84 6.70 -4.36
C VAL A 30 21.94 6.25 -5.51
N ASP A 31 21.89 4.93 -5.74
CA ASP A 31 20.97 4.31 -6.71
C ASP A 31 19.53 4.21 -6.17
N VAL A 32 19.37 3.88 -4.88
CA VAL A 32 18.07 3.67 -4.21
C VAL A 32 18.09 4.24 -2.80
N LEU A 33 17.11 5.07 -2.47
CA LEU A 33 16.87 5.57 -1.11
C LEU A 33 15.82 4.69 -0.42
N VAL A 34 16.16 4.15 0.75
CA VAL A 34 15.24 3.31 1.53
C VAL A 34 14.83 4.03 2.81
N PHE A 35 13.53 4.20 3.02
CA PHE A 35 12.98 4.74 4.26
C PHE A 35 12.38 3.61 5.10
N TYR A 36 12.84 3.54 6.34
CA TYR A 36 12.21 2.83 7.45
C TYR A 36 12.24 3.79 8.63
N THR A 37 11.42 4.84 8.50
CA THR A 37 11.42 6.07 9.31
C THR A 37 10.01 6.35 9.81
N THR A 38 9.83 7.26 10.77
CA THR A 38 8.51 7.75 11.24
C THR A 38 8.65 9.21 11.65
N GLY A 39 7.54 9.94 11.70
CA GLY A 39 7.46 11.30 12.19
C GLY A 39 8.05 12.35 11.24
N ALA A 40 8.35 13.52 11.79
CA ALA A 40 8.95 14.61 11.05
C ALA A 40 10.47 14.44 10.91
N LEU A 41 10.94 14.36 9.66
CA LEU A 41 12.36 14.26 9.36
C LEU A 41 12.97 15.65 9.15
N PRO A 42 14.21 15.89 9.62
CA PRO A 42 14.96 17.13 9.38
C PRO A 42 15.54 17.21 7.95
N ILE A 43 14.71 16.93 6.93
CA ILE A 43 15.10 17.00 5.51
C ILE A 43 14.77 18.41 5.01
N SER A 44 15.76 19.11 4.46
CA SER A 44 15.55 20.45 3.89
C SER A 44 14.67 20.41 2.64
N ALA A 45 14.03 21.52 2.32
CA ALA A 45 13.22 21.61 1.09
C ALA A 45 14.07 21.37 -0.18
N GLU A 46 15.33 21.83 -0.18
CA GLU A 46 16.28 21.57 -1.25
C GLU A 46 16.59 20.08 -1.41
N ALA A 47 16.87 19.37 -0.30
CA ALA A 47 17.14 17.93 -0.32
C ALA A 47 15.93 17.13 -0.81
N TRP A 48 14.72 17.46 -0.34
CA TRP A 48 13.51 16.77 -0.79
C TRP A 48 13.21 17.04 -2.27
N SER A 49 13.38 18.28 -2.74
CA SER A 49 13.29 18.62 -4.16
C SER A 49 14.29 17.81 -5.01
N ALA A 50 15.53 17.65 -4.53
CA ALA A 50 16.56 16.85 -5.20
C ALA A 50 16.21 15.36 -5.28
N VAL A 51 15.65 14.77 -4.21
CA VAL A 51 15.12 13.39 -4.22
C VAL A 51 14.09 13.23 -5.33
N GLN A 52 13.09 14.12 -5.37
CA GLN A 52 12.00 14.06 -6.35
C GLN A 52 12.52 14.23 -7.78
N ALA A 53 13.40 15.21 -8.02
CA ALA A 53 13.97 15.48 -9.34
C ALA A 53 14.81 14.28 -9.86
N ARG A 54 15.65 13.69 -9.00
CA ARG A 54 16.46 12.51 -9.39
C ARG A 54 15.59 11.29 -9.64
N LEU A 55 14.55 11.09 -8.83
CA LEU A 55 13.58 10.02 -9.04
C LEU A 55 12.85 10.21 -10.38
N ALA A 56 12.33 11.41 -10.66
CA ALA A 56 11.66 11.72 -11.92
C ALA A 56 12.59 11.53 -13.14
N ALA A 57 13.89 11.83 -13.00
CA ALA A 57 14.90 11.58 -14.03
C ALA A 57 15.29 10.09 -14.17
N GLY A 58 14.88 9.22 -13.24
CA GLY A 58 15.23 7.80 -13.20
C GLY A 58 16.67 7.53 -12.74
N LYS A 59 17.28 8.49 -12.04
CA LYS A 59 18.62 8.41 -11.43
C LYS A 59 18.59 7.96 -9.96
N LEU A 60 17.39 7.79 -9.41
CA LEU A 60 17.14 7.32 -8.06
C LEU A 60 15.89 6.42 -8.09
N GLY A 61 15.92 5.35 -7.29
CA GLY A 61 14.75 4.58 -6.87
C GLY A 61 14.39 4.86 -5.41
N PHE A 62 13.15 4.54 -5.01
CA PHE A 62 12.70 4.72 -3.62
C PHE A 62 12.04 3.45 -3.10
N VAL A 63 12.33 3.09 -1.84
CA VAL A 63 11.68 1.99 -1.14
C VAL A 63 11.22 2.49 0.22
N GLY A 64 9.93 2.41 0.51
CA GLY A 64 9.37 2.61 1.85
C GLY A 64 9.03 1.29 2.51
N LEU A 65 9.41 1.12 3.76
CA LEU A 65 9.13 -0.07 4.57
C LEU A 65 8.29 0.34 5.78
N HIS A 66 7.20 -0.38 6.02
CA HIS A 66 6.32 -0.29 7.18
C HIS A 66 6.07 1.15 7.66
N SER A 67 6.81 1.60 8.69
CA SER A 67 6.67 2.90 9.33
C SER A 67 6.88 4.08 8.38
N ALA A 68 7.50 3.88 7.22
CA ALA A 68 7.72 4.93 6.23
C ALA A 68 6.43 5.68 5.85
N ALA A 69 5.26 5.03 5.86
CA ALA A 69 3.98 5.71 5.60
C ALA A 69 3.50 6.63 6.75
N ASP A 70 4.12 6.52 7.93
CA ASP A 70 3.95 7.40 9.10
C ASP A 70 5.06 8.47 9.19
N THR A 71 5.83 8.65 8.12
CA THR A 71 6.75 9.78 7.97
C THR A 71 6.01 10.95 7.33
N ASN A 72 6.17 12.17 7.86
CA ASN A 72 5.71 13.39 7.21
C ASN A 72 6.33 14.65 7.84
N TRP A 73 6.59 15.70 7.05
CA TRP A 73 7.06 17.00 7.54
C TRP A 73 6.47 18.14 6.69
N PRO A 74 6.33 19.37 7.22
CA PRO A 74 5.92 20.52 6.43
C PRO A 74 6.89 20.74 5.27
N TYR A 75 6.38 20.76 4.04
CA TYR A 75 7.18 20.98 2.84
C TYR A 75 6.62 22.13 2.02
N GLU A 76 7.39 23.21 1.96
CA GLU A 76 7.11 24.38 1.13
C GLU A 76 8.18 24.47 0.03
N GLY A 77 8.06 23.62 -0.98
CA GLY A 77 8.98 23.59 -2.12
C GLY A 77 8.33 22.98 -3.36
N PRO A 78 9.05 22.89 -4.50
CA PRO A 78 8.50 22.33 -5.73
C PRO A 78 8.22 20.83 -5.62
N GLY A 79 7.21 20.33 -6.33
CA GLY A 79 6.85 18.91 -6.33
C GLY A 79 5.79 18.53 -5.30
N GLU A 80 5.78 17.28 -4.88
CA GLU A 80 4.80 16.70 -3.97
C GLU A 80 5.33 16.66 -2.51
N PRO A 81 4.47 16.90 -1.51
CA PRO A 81 4.79 16.54 -0.12
C PRO A 81 4.96 15.02 0.02
N TYR A 82 5.62 14.59 1.10
CA TYR A 82 6.04 13.20 1.28
C TYR A 82 4.86 12.21 1.30
N ASP A 83 3.78 12.54 1.98
CA ASP A 83 2.55 11.73 2.07
C ASP A 83 1.94 11.44 0.68
N ARG A 84 1.88 12.46 -0.16
CA ARG A 84 1.42 12.35 -1.55
C ARG A 84 2.42 11.61 -2.42
N PHE A 85 3.72 11.70 -2.13
CA PHE A 85 4.81 11.00 -2.82
C PHE A 85 4.79 9.50 -2.52
N ILE A 86 4.74 9.10 -1.25
CA ILE A 86 4.75 7.69 -0.83
C ILE A 86 3.46 6.97 -1.25
N GLY A 87 2.34 7.71 -1.33
CA GLY A 87 1.08 7.25 -1.92
C GLY A 87 0.00 6.88 -0.90
N GLY A 88 0.24 7.08 0.39
CA GLY A 88 -0.73 6.89 1.47
C GLY A 88 -0.20 7.50 2.76
N GLN A 89 -1.01 8.33 3.42
CA GLN A 89 -0.69 8.92 4.71
C GLN A 89 -1.20 8.02 5.83
N PHE A 90 -0.39 7.76 6.85
CA PHE A 90 -0.83 7.02 8.04
C PHE A 90 -2.15 7.58 8.61
N ALA A 91 -3.11 6.69 8.81
CA ALA A 91 -4.43 7.00 9.38
C ALA A 91 -4.83 5.98 10.45
N GLY A 92 -3.84 5.40 11.14
CA GLY A 92 -4.01 4.43 12.21
C GLY A 92 -3.56 3.01 11.85
N HIS A 93 -3.54 2.16 12.86
CA HIS A 93 -2.99 0.80 12.84
C HIS A 93 -3.91 -0.14 13.61
N PRO A 94 -5.14 -0.39 13.13
CA PRO A 94 -6.13 -1.16 13.89
C PRO A 94 -5.74 -2.64 14.02
N TRP A 95 -4.93 -3.17 13.10
CA TRP A 95 -4.24 -4.43 13.28
C TRP A 95 -2.90 -4.12 13.94
N THR A 96 -2.84 -4.26 15.26
CA THR A 96 -1.63 -4.02 16.06
C THR A 96 -0.64 -5.16 15.90
N GLU A 97 0.57 -4.98 16.44
CA GLU A 97 1.61 -6.02 16.48
C GLU A 97 1.08 -7.44 16.75
N GLY A 98 1.43 -8.38 15.88
CA GLY A 98 1.06 -9.80 16.01
C GLY A 98 -0.40 -10.12 15.66
N THR A 99 -1.20 -9.15 15.18
CA THR A 99 -2.59 -9.41 14.79
C THR A 99 -2.64 -10.40 13.61
N PRO A 100 -3.43 -11.48 13.69
CA PRO A 100 -3.59 -12.40 12.58
C PRO A 100 -4.33 -11.73 11.42
N ILE A 101 -3.76 -11.83 10.23
CA ILE A 101 -4.26 -11.25 8.99
C ILE A 101 -4.14 -12.27 7.85
N ARG A 102 -4.94 -12.08 6.81
CA ARG A 102 -4.75 -12.73 5.52
C ARG A 102 -4.41 -11.69 4.46
N ILE A 103 -3.40 -11.99 3.65
CA ILE A 103 -2.95 -11.14 2.55
C ILE A 103 -3.16 -11.89 1.23
N GLU A 104 -3.66 -11.17 0.23
CA GLU A 104 -3.68 -11.63 -1.15
C GLU A 104 -2.65 -10.87 -2.00
N THR A 105 -1.92 -11.61 -2.84
CA THR A 105 -1.04 -11.10 -3.88
C THR A 105 -1.81 -10.85 -5.17
N LEU A 106 -1.94 -9.59 -5.57
CA LEU A 106 -2.63 -9.16 -6.79
C LEU A 106 -1.75 -9.27 -8.02
N ASP A 107 -0.43 -9.37 -7.90
CA ASP A 107 0.44 -9.48 -9.07
C ASP A 107 1.57 -10.46 -8.77
N PRO A 108 1.31 -11.78 -8.83
CA PRO A 108 2.29 -12.79 -8.42
C PRO A 108 3.54 -12.80 -9.30
N ASP A 109 3.49 -12.20 -10.49
CA ASP A 109 4.64 -12.09 -11.39
C ASP A 109 5.50 -10.85 -11.10
N PHE A 110 5.01 -9.90 -10.28
CA PHE A 110 5.79 -8.72 -9.93
C PHE A 110 6.97 -9.11 -9.02
N PRO A 111 8.22 -8.73 -9.36
CA PRO A 111 9.42 -9.31 -8.76
C PRO A 111 9.46 -9.17 -7.23
N ALA A 112 9.04 -8.02 -6.70
CA ALA A 112 9.04 -7.73 -5.27
C ALA A 112 7.96 -8.46 -4.45
N VAL A 113 7.03 -9.18 -5.09
CA VAL A 113 6.00 -9.97 -4.39
C VAL A 113 5.92 -11.43 -4.84
N SER A 114 6.64 -11.81 -5.89
CA SER A 114 6.67 -13.18 -6.47
C SER A 114 7.11 -14.31 -5.53
N MET A 115 7.73 -13.97 -4.40
CA MET A 115 8.13 -14.93 -3.35
C MET A 115 7.00 -15.31 -2.41
N TRP A 116 5.90 -14.58 -2.43
CA TRP A 116 4.75 -14.83 -1.59
C TRP A 116 3.75 -15.76 -2.30
N PRO A 117 3.05 -16.63 -1.57
CA PRO A 117 1.87 -17.32 -2.10
C PRO A 117 0.82 -16.33 -2.61
N LEU A 118 -0.09 -16.82 -3.45
CA LEU A 118 -1.22 -16.02 -3.93
C LEU A 118 -2.09 -15.52 -2.77
N SER A 119 -2.31 -16.37 -1.77
CA SER A 119 -3.01 -16.06 -0.53
C SER A 119 -2.26 -16.68 0.64
N PHE A 120 -2.03 -15.93 1.72
CA PHE A 120 -1.30 -16.43 2.88
C PHE A 120 -1.73 -15.75 4.18
N ASP A 121 -1.66 -16.52 5.27
CA ASP A 121 -1.82 -16.02 6.63
C ASP A 121 -0.51 -15.45 7.16
N TYR A 122 -0.64 -14.39 7.95
CA TYR A 122 0.48 -13.69 8.58
C TYR A 122 0.05 -13.09 9.91
N ALA A 123 1.02 -12.63 10.71
CA ALA A 123 0.79 -11.92 11.95
C ALA A 123 1.69 -10.68 11.98
N GLU A 124 1.11 -9.49 11.96
CA GLU A 124 1.87 -8.24 11.80
C GLU A 124 1.07 -7.01 12.27
N GLU A 125 1.75 -5.89 12.48
CA GLU A 125 1.11 -4.57 12.55
C GLU A 125 0.85 -4.00 11.14
N ILE A 126 -0.41 -3.65 10.82
CA ILE A 126 -0.81 -3.14 9.50
C ILE A 126 -1.47 -1.77 9.63
N TYR A 127 -0.95 -0.82 8.86
CA TYR A 127 -1.50 0.53 8.75
C TYR A 127 -2.67 0.61 7.77
N GLN A 128 -3.60 1.53 8.05
CA GLN A 128 -4.58 2.02 7.09
C GLN A 128 -4.24 3.47 6.72
N TYR A 129 -4.71 3.92 5.55
CA TYR A 129 -4.25 5.19 4.97
C TYR A 129 -5.38 6.17 4.66
N SER A 130 -5.10 7.46 4.83
CA SER A 130 -5.86 8.55 4.23
C SER A 130 -5.18 9.06 2.96
N GLY A 131 -5.94 9.66 2.05
CA GLY A 131 -5.41 10.24 0.81
C GLY A 131 -4.84 9.21 -0.18
N PHE A 132 -5.12 7.91 0.03
CA PHE A 132 -4.68 6.86 -0.88
C PHE A 132 -5.45 6.94 -2.20
N ASP A 133 -4.71 7.02 -3.31
CA ASP A 133 -5.28 7.12 -4.65
C ASP A 133 -4.92 5.88 -5.49
N PRO A 134 -5.88 4.97 -5.75
CA PRO A 134 -5.64 3.77 -6.54
C PRO A 134 -5.25 4.07 -8.00
N ALA A 135 -5.52 5.27 -8.52
CA ALA A 135 -5.15 5.65 -9.88
C ALA A 135 -3.69 6.11 -10.00
N ARG A 136 -2.97 6.26 -8.88
CA ARG A 136 -1.56 6.69 -8.85
C ARG A 136 -0.57 5.55 -8.59
N VAL A 137 -1.06 4.41 -8.10
CA VAL A 137 -0.22 3.27 -7.72
C VAL A 137 -0.78 1.97 -8.27
N ARG A 138 0.09 1.00 -8.51
CA ARG A 138 -0.26 -0.40 -8.73
C ARG A 138 -0.23 -1.11 -7.38
N VAL A 139 -1.39 -1.51 -6.87
CA VAL A 139 -1.46 -2.36 -5.67
C VAL A 139 -1.01 -3.77 -6.01
N LEU A 140 -0.06 -4.29 -5.23
CA LEU A 140 0.56 -5.59 -5.43
C LEU A 140 0.08 -6.61 -4.40
N GLN A 141 -0.24 -6.15 -3.18
CA GLN A 141 -0.77 -6.97 -2.10
C GLN A 141 -1.83 -6.18 -1.34
N THR A 142 -2.85 -6.86 -0.79
CA THR A 142 -3.93 -6.25 0.01
C THR A 142 -4.40 -7.21 1.09
N LEU A 143 -5.01 -6.70 2.16
CA LEU A 143 -5.71 -7.55 3.13
C LEU A 143 -6.92 -8.23 2.48
N ASP A 144 -7.12 -9.49 2.84
CA ASP A 144 -8.34 -10.25 2.58
C ASP A 144 -9.18 -10.37 3.86
N PHE A 145 -10.33 -9.69 3.88
CA PHE A 145 -11.26 -9.69 5.01
C PHE A 145 -12.18 -10.91 5.07
N ALA A 146 -12.16 -11.80 4.09
CA ALA A 146 -12.76 -13.12 4.26
C ALA A 146 -11.96 -13.94 5.28
N GLY A 147 -10.63 -13.81 5.25
CA GLY A 147 -9.69 -14.50 6.15
C GLY A 147 -9.20 -13.73 7.38
N THR A 148 -9.42 -12.41 7.42
CA THR A 148 -8.96 -11.56 8.53
C THR A 148 -10.07 -11.34 9.55
N PRO A 149 -9.87 -11.64 10.86
CA PRO A 149 -10.90 -11.46 11.89
C PRO A 149 -11.36 -10.01 12.08
N LEU A 150 -10.41 -9.07 12.17
CA LEU A 150 -10.71 -7.64 12.28
C LEU A 150 -10.90 -7.05 10.89
N LYS A 151 -12.12 -6.61 10.57
CA LYS A 151 -12.50 -6.21 9.21
C LYS A 151 -12.67 -4.70 9.05
N ARG A 152 -12.59 -4.26 7.78
CA ARG A 152 -13.05 -2.94 7.32
C ARG A 152 -13.94 -3.12 6.09
N PRO A 153 -14.91 -2.22 5.85
CA PRO A 153 -15.77 -2.29 4.66
C PRO A 153 -15.12 -1.68 3.41
N TYR A 154 -13.80 -1.50 3.41
CA TYR A 154 -13.00 -0.94 2.32
C TYR A 154 -11.68 -1.67 2.22
N ALA A 155 -11.07 -1.70 1.03
CA ALA A 155 -9.80 -2.38 0.80
C ALA A 155 -8.64 -1.68 1.53
N VAL A 156 -7.70 -2.48 2.04
CA VAL A 156 -6.47 -1.99 2.70
C VAL A 156 -5.26 -2.56 1.96
N PRO A 157 -4.56 -1.76 1.14
CA PRO A 157 -3.38 -2.21 0.42
C PRO A 157 -2.22 -2.47 1.39
N VAL A 158 -1.47 -3.54 1.16
CA VAL A 158 -0.28 -3.91 1.95
C VAL A 158 1.00 -3.56 1.22
N ALA A 159 1.05 -3.73 -0.11
CA ALA A 159 2.21 -3.34 -0.90
C ALA A 159 1.78 -2.71 -2.22
N TRP A 160 2.52 -1.69 -2.66
CA TRP A 160 2.26 -1.04 -3.95
C TRP A 160 3.54 -0.57 -4.63
N ALA A 161 3.43 -0.42 -5.94
CA ALA A 161 4.44 0.15 -6.81
C ALA A 161 3.92 1.44 -7.46
N ARG A 162 4.79 2.43 -7.61
CA ARG A 162 4.48 3.69 -8.27
C ARG A 162 5.59 4.07 -9.24
N GLN A 163 5.20 4.46 -10.45
CA GLN A 163 6.11 5.11 -11.39
C GLN A 163 6.07 6.62 -11.15
N ILE A 164 7.24 7.25 -11.00
CA ILE A 164 7.36 8.72 -10.88
C ILE A 164 8.38 9.17 -11.93
N GLY A 165 7.88 9.79 -13.01
CA GLY A 165 8.69 10.04 -14.21
C GLY A 165 9.32 8.74 -14.73
N LYS A 166 10.65 8.70 -14.77
CA LYS A 166 11.45 7.53 -15.18
C LYS A 166 11.92 6.65 -14.00
N GLY A 167 11.67 7.07 -12.76
CA GLY A 167 12.01 6.36 -11.54
C GLY A 167 10.85 5.53 -11.00
N ARG A 168 11.16 4.77 -9.96
CA ARG A 168 10.30 3.74 -9.39
C ARG A 168 10.31 3.82 -7.87
N LEU A 169 9.11 3.77 -7.30
CA LEU A 169 8.87 3.71 -5.87
C LEU A 169 8.16 2.40 -5.54
N PHE A 170 8.65 1.69 -4.54
CA PHE A 170 7.97 0.55 -3.93
C PHE A 170 7.66 0.88 -2.46
N PHE A 171 6.51 0.42 -1.97
CA PHE A 171 6.19 0.44 -0.56
C PHE A 171 5.62 -0.92 -0.13
N THR A 172 5.97 -1.35 1.09
CA THR A 172 5.32 -2.47 1.79
C THR A 172 5.02 -2.06 3.22
N ASN A 173 3.85 -2.45 3.71
CA ASN A 173 3.36 -2.24 5.07
C ASN A 173 3.93 -3.27 6.06
N LEU A 174 4.59 -4.32 5.55
CA LEU A 174 5.26 -5.33 6.36
C LEU A 174 6.61 -4.82 6.89
N GLY A 175 7.02 -5.33 8.05
CA GLY A 175 8.34 -5.05 8.63
C GLY A 175 8.30 -4.41 10.01
N HIS A 176 7.21 -4.55 10.77
CA HIS A 176 7.14 -4.09 12.16
C HIS A 176 7.88 -5.05 13.09
N THR A 177 7.50 -6.33 13.07
CA THR A 177 8.04 -7.33 14.00
C THR A 177 9.41 -7.86 13.58
N PRO A 178 10.28 -8.24 14.55
CA PRO A 178 11.52 -8.95 14.26
C PRO A 178 11.31 -10.24 13.45
N SER A 179 10.24 -10.98 13.72
CA SER A 179 9.89 -12.21 12.99
C SER A 179 9.67 -11.97 11.49
N THR A 180 9.19 -10.78 11.11
CA THR A 180 9.08 -10.41 9.69
C THR A 180 10.45 -10.31 9.03
N TRP A 181 11.46 -9.81 9.74
CA TRP A 181 12.84 -9.72 9.24
C TRP A 181 13.59 -11.06 9.21
N ASP A 182 13.13 -12.04 9.99
CA ASP A 182 13.61 -13.43 9.97
C ASP A 182 12.96 -14.26 8.85
N ASP A 183 11.83 -13.80 8.29
CA ASP A 183 11.17 -14.48 7.17
C ASP A 183 11.99 -14.33 5.88
N PRO A 184 12.52 -15.43 5.29
CA PRO A 184 13.29 -15.35 4.06
C PRO A 184 12.50 -14.76 2.89
N ARG A 185 11.16 -14.87 2.87
CA ARG A 185 10.31 -14.26 1.85
C ARG A 185 10.33 -12.75 1.96
N PHE A 186 10.25 -12.19 3.17
CA PHE A 186 10.31 -10.74 3.37
C PHE A 186 11.69 -10.18 3.03
N ARG A 187 12.77 -10.86 3.45
CA ARG A 187 14.14 -10.47 3.05
C ARG A 187 14.30 -10.45 1.52
N ARG A 188 13.74 -11.46 0.83
CA ARG A 188 13.72 -11.52 -0.63
C ARG A 188 12.86 -10.40 -1.24
N GLN A 189 11.71 -10.06 -0.64
CA GLN A 189 10.88 -8.92 -1.06
C GLN A 189 11.68 -7.62 -1.00
N VAL A 190 12.38 -7.34 0.11
CA VAL A 190 13.20 -6.13 0.25
C VAL A 190 14.30 -6.08 -0.82
N ALA A 191 15.01 -7.18 -1.04
CA ALA A 191 16.06 -7.25 -2.05
C ALA A 191 15.53 -7.03 -3.48
N GLU A 192 14.42 -7.67 -3.84
CA GLU A 192 13.80 -7.50 -5.17
C GLU A 192 13.13 -6.13 -5.34
N ALA A 193 12.58 -5.54 -4.28
CA ALA A 193 12.06 -4.18 -4.29
C ALA A 193 13.17 -3.16 -4.59
N ILE A 194 14.34 -3.29 -3.94
CA ILE A 194 15.51 -2.44 -4.20
C ILE A 194 16.00 -2.63 -5.64
N ARG A 195 16.13 -3.88 -6.11
CA ARG A 195 16.52 -4.15 -7.51
C ARG A 195 15.52 -3.55 -8.50
N TRP A 196 14.23 -3.70 -8.24
CA TRP A 196 13.19 -3.17 -9.12
C TRP A 196 13.17 -1.64 -9.12
N ALA A 197 13.26 -1.01 -7.94
CA ALA A 197 13.33 0.44 -7.78
C ALA A 197 14.57 1.04 -8.46
N GLY A 198 15.72 0.39 -8.30
CA GLY A 198 16.99 0.70 -8.98
C GLY A 198 17.05 0.25 -10.45
N LYS A 199 15.92 -0.19 -11.02
CA LYS A 199 15.77 -0.56 -12.45
C LYS A 199 16.67 -1.72 -12.92
N ARG A 200 17.08 -2.60 -12.00
CA ARG A 200 17.84 -3.83 -12.28
C ARG A 200 16.95 -5.00 -12.71
N THR A 201 15.64 -4.91 -12.47
CA THR A 201 14.64 -5.91 -12.91
C THR A 201 13.46 -5.25 -13.64
N ARG A 202 12.70 -6.06 -14.39
CA ARG A 202 11.48 -5.63 -15.10
C ARG A 202 10.25 -5.73 -14.16
N GLY A 203 9.19 -5.03 -14.49
CA GLY A 203 7.92 -5.03 -13.75
C GLY A 203 7.20 -3.70 -13.97
N ALA A 204 5.96 -3.74 -14.44
CA ALA A 204 5.19 -2.54 -14.72
C ALA A 204 4.54 -2.02 -13.43
N ALA A 205 4.68 -0.72 -13.15
CA ALA A 205 3.96 -0.05 -12.06
C ALA A 205 2.70 0.66 -12.54
N LYS A 206 2.15 0.27 -13.71
CA LYS A 206 0.91 0.86 -14.23
C LYS A 206 -0.22 0.49 -13.26
N PRO A 207 -0.97 1.49 -12.74
CA PRO A 207 -2.15 1.25 -11.91
C PRO A 207 -3.15 0.32 -12.59
N ASP A 208 -3.74 -0.58 -11.82
CA ASP A 208 -4.81 -1.48 -12.26
C ASP A 208 -6.06 -1.17 -11.45
N VAL A 209 -6.68 -0.04 -11.78
CA VAL A 209 -7.84 0.50 -11.04
C VAL A 209 -9.01 -0.48 -11.06
N ALA A 210 -9.21 -1.20 -12.16
CA ALA A 210 -10.27 -2.20 -12.28
C ALA A 210 -10.06 -3.39 -11.33
N ARG A 211 -8.83 -3.95 -11.28
CA ARG A 211 -8.51 -5.01 -10.31
C ARG A 211 -8.58 -4.51 -8.88
N GLN A 212 -8.06 -3.31 -8.61
CA GLN A 212 -8.11 -2.68 -7.30
C GLN A 212 -9.55 -2.41 -6.82
N ALA A 213 -10.45 -2.02 -7.72
CA ALA A 213 -11.87 -1.83 -7.42
C ALA A 213 -12.53 -3.13 -6.93
N THR A 214 -12.15 -4.29 -7.47
CA THR A 214 -12.65 -5.60 -7.04
C THR A 214 -12.42 -5.83 -5.54
N TRP A 215 -11.29 -5.36 -5.00
CA TRP A 215 -10.98 -5.51 -3.58
C TRP A 215 -11.81 -4.59 -2.68
N GLN A 216 -12.32 -3.47 -3.19
CA GLN A 216 -13.30 -2.66 -2.47
C GLN A 216 -14.61 -3.45 -2.29
N PHE A 217 -15.11 -4.10 -3.35
CA PHE A 217 -16.31 -4.93 -3.25
C PHE A 217 -16.12 -6.13 -2.31
N ARG A 218 -14.95 -6.80 -2.38
CA ARG A 218 -14.61 -7.90 -1.46
C ARG A 218 -14.66 -7.45 0.00
N ALA A 219 -14.04 -6.32 0.33
CA ALA A 219 -14.04 -5.78 1.68
C ALA A 219 -15.45 -5.40 2.16
N LEU A 220 -16.23 -4.73 1.30
CA LEU A 220 -17.62 -4.34 1.59
C LEU A 220 -18.49 -5.56 1.95
N LEU A 221 -18.40 -6.62 1.14
CA LEU A 221 -19.17 -7.86 1.36
C LEU A 221 -18.68 -8.58 2.63
N ALA A 222 -17.37 -8.70 2.83
CA ALA A 222 -16.80 -9.43 3.95
C ALA A 222 -17.06 -8.77 5.32
N TYR A 223 -17.29 -7.46 5.38
CA TYR A 223 -17.42 -6.69 6.61
C TYR A 223 -18.57 -7.18 7.52
N GLN A 224 -19.75 -7.42 6.95
CA GLN A 224 -20.88 -8.05 7.64
C GLN A 224 -21.29 -9.32 6.87
N PRO A 225 -20.70 -10.48 7.23
CA PRO A 225 -21.01 -11.73 6.54
C PRO A 225 -22.46 -12.15 6.79
N VAL A 226 -23.11 -12.63 5.73
CA VAL A 226 -24.48 -13.14 5.78
C VAL A 226 -24.44 -14.63 5.47
N ALA A 227 -24.99 -15.45 6.37
CA ALA A 227 -25.02 -16.89 6.19
C ALA A 227 -25.75 -17.27 4.88
N GLY A 228 -25.12 -18.12 4.07
CA GLY A 228 -25.68 -18.58 2.79
C GLY A 228 -25.58 -17.58 1.63
N ARG A 229 -25.01 -16.38 1.81
CA ARG A 229 -24.75 -15.45 0.71
C ARG A 229 -23.51 -15.91 -0.07
N ASP A 230 -23.69 -16.18 -1.36
CA ASP A 230 -22.59 -16.55 -2.25
C ASP A 230 -21.84 -15.31 -2.75
N ASP A 231 -20.88 -14.84 -1.95
CA ASP A 231 -20.06 -13.66 -2.26
C ASP A 231 -19.20 -13.87 -3.51
N THR A 232 -18.76 -15.10 -3.78
CA THR A 232 -18.01 -15.44 -4.98
C THR A 232 -18.86 -15.18 -6.22
N ALA A 233 -20.07 -15.73 -6.28
CA ALA A 233 -20.95 -15.54 -7.42
C ALA A 233 -21.41 -14.07 -7.57
N ILE A 234 -21.53 -13.32 -6.47
CA ILE A 234 -21.78 -11.87 -6.51
C ILE A 234 -20.61 -11.15 -7.20
N LEU A 235 -19.38 -11.42 -6.78
CA LEU A 235 -18.18 -10.80 -7.34
C LEU A 235 -18.01 -11.10 -8.84
N GLU A 236 -18.24 -12.35 -9.27
CA GLU A 236 -18.20 -12.74 -10.68
C GLU A 236 -19.21 -11.99 -11.55
N ARG A 237 -20.39 -11.66 -11.00
CA ARG A 237 -21.38 -10.84 -11.70
C ARG A 237 -20.97 -9.37 -11.74
N LEU A 238 -20.44 -8.85 -10.63
CA LEU A 238 -19.93 -7.48 -10.56
C LEU A 238 -18.73 -7.24 -11.48
N GLU A 239 -17.90 -8.25 -11.75
CA GLU A 239 -16.80 -8.15 -12.71
C GLU A 239 -17.27 -7.82 -14.13
N LYS A 240 -18.50 -8.24 -14.48
CA LYS A 240 -19.14 -7.99 -15.78
C LYS A 240 -19.93 -6.68 -15.82
N ALA A 241 -20.09 -6.00 -14.68
CA ALA A 241 -20.78 -4.73 -14.62
C ALA A 241 -20.00 -3.62 -15.33
N ASP A 242 -20.71 -2.56 -15.71
CA ASP A 242 -20.14 -1.37 -16.33
C ASP A 242 -18.89 -0.85 -15.57
N PRO A 243 -17.74 -0.66 -16.23
CA PRO A 243 -16.50 -0.24 -15.58
C PRO A 243 -16.59 1.11 -14.87
N ALA A 244 -17.31 2.09 -15.44
CA ALA A 244 -17.42 3.42 -14.83
C ALA A 244 -18.25 3.35 -13.53
N TRP A 245 -19.32 2.57 -13.51
CA TRP A 245 -20.07 2.28 -12.29
C TRP A 245 -19.20 1.56 -11.25
N ARG A 246 -18.38 0.58 -11.66
CA ARG A 246 -17.50 -0.14 -10.73
C ARG A 246 -16.50 0.80 -10.07
N GLU A 247 -15.86 1.67 -10.85
CA GLU A 247 -14.88 2.63 -10.35
C GLU A 247 -15.51 3.68 -9.43
N ALA A 248 -16.67 4.24 -9.82
CA ALA A 248 -17.40 5.19 -9.00
C ALA A 248 -17.86 4.57 -7.67
N THR A 249 -18.35 3.32 -7.71
CA THR A 249 -18.78 2.60 -6.52
C THR A 249 -17.60 2.24 -5.62
N ALA A 250 -16.49 1.77 -6.20
CA ALA A 250 -15.26 1.51 -5.46
C ALA A 250 -14.73 2.77 -4.75
N SER A 251 -14.83 3.94 -5.39
CA SER A 251 -14.49 5.23 -4.77
C SER A 251 -15.39 5.58 -3.59
N ARG A 252 -16.70 5.31 -3.71
CA ARG A 252 -17.66 5.49 -2.59
C ARG A 252 -17.41 4.51 -1.44
N ILE A 253 -17.01 3.26 -1.73
CA ILE A 253 -16.60 2.29 -0.72
C ILE A 253 -15.34 2.78 0.01
N ALA A 254 -14.31 3.22 -0.72
CA ALA A 254 -13.10 3.76 -0.12
C ALA A 254 -13.38 4.97 0.80
N ALA A 255 -14.36 5.79 0.45
CA ALA A 255 -14.81 6.93 1.25
C ALA A 255 -15.50 6.55 2.58
N LEU A 256 -15.70 5.25 2.88
CA LEU A 256 -16.11 4.79 4.21
C LEU A 256 -14.96 4.84 5.23
N GLN A 257 -13.70 4.86 4.77
CA GLN A 257 -12.50 4.90 5.63
C GLN A 257 -12.53 5.98 6.73
N PRO A 258 -12.87 7.25 6.44
CA PRO A 258 -12.86 8.29 7.45
C PRO A 258 -13.99 8.19 8.48
N ALA A 259 -15.01 7.33 8.29
CA ALA A 259 -16.27 7.46 9.02
C ALA A 259 -16.36 6.64 10.34
N TYR A 260 -15.71 5.47 10.50
CA TYR A 260 -15.72 4.62 11.72
C TYR A 260 -14.75 3.42 11.54
N PRO A 261 -14.24 2.66 12.56
CA PRO A 261 -14.51 2.69 14.02
C PRO A 261 -13.60 3.53 14.90
N ALA A 262 -12.57 4.18 14.34
CA ALA A 262 -11.67 5.04 15.12
C ALA A 262 -12.23 6.45 15.35
N LYS A 263 -13.55 6.60 15.41
CA LYS A 263 -14.27 7.89 15.45
C LYS A 263 -15.23 7.95 16.63
N PRO A 264 -15.66 9.15 17.05
CA PRO A 264 -16.66 9.29 18.10
C PRO A 264 -17.93 8.49 17.76
N GLU A 265 -18.65 8.01 18.78
CA GLU A 265 -19.87 7.21 18.57
C GLU A 265 -20.94 7.95 17.73
N SER A 266 -20.89 9.29 17.69
CA SER A 266 -21.72 10.11 16.80
C SER A 266 -21.58 9.78 15.32
N ASP A 267 -20.41 9.28 14.90
CA ASP A 267 -20.10 9.01 13.49
C ASP A 267 -20.54 7.60 13.06
N ARG A 268 -20.94 6.76 14.02
CA ARG A 268 -21.40 5.39 13.76
C ARG A 268 -22.67 5.34 12.92
N VAL A 269 -23.69 6.15 13.25
CA VAL A 269 -24.96 6.15 12.50
C VAL A 269 -24.76 6.64 11.05
N PRO A 270 -24.04 7.74 10.78
CA PRO A 270 -23.65 8.12 9.42
C PRO A 270 -22.91 7.01 8.67
N PHE A 271 -21.92 6.37 9.30
CA PHE A 271 -21.18 5.26 8.72
C PHE A 271 -22.09 4.08 8.36
N GLU A 272 -22.91 3.60 9.30
CA GLU A 272 -23.81 2.45 9.07
C GLU A 272 -24.83 2.76 7.97
N THR A 273 -25.32 4.00 7.91
CA THR A 273 -26.24 4.45 6.86
C THR A 273 -25.56 4.41 5.48
N ALA A 274 -24.36 4.97 5.36
CA ALA A 274 -23.60 4.98 4.12
C ALA A 274 -23.21 3.56 3.67
N TYR A 275 -22.71 2.74 4.60
CA TYR A 275 -22.34 1.35 4.35
C TYR A 275 -23.54 0.54 3.83
N ARG A 276 -24.68 0.60 4.51
CA ARG A 276 -25.90 -0.14 4.10
C ARG A 276 -26.42 0.32 2.76
N ALA A 277 -26.40 1.62 2.47
CA ALA A 277 -26.83 2.15 1.19
C ALA A 277 -25.96 1.63 0.03
N ILE A 278 -24.64 1.65 0.19
CA ILE A 278 -23.71 1.13 -0.82
C ILE A 278 -23.87 -0.39 -0.98
N LEU A 279 -23.96 -1.13 0.13
CA LEU A 279 -24.16 -2.58 0.10
C LEU A 279 -25.45 -2.96 -0.64
N ALA A 280 -26.56 -2.29 -0.37
CA ALA A 280 -27.83 -2.54 -1.04
C ALA A 280 -27.73 -2.32 -2.56
N GLU A 281 -27.09 -1.22 -2.98
CA GLU A 281 -26.84 -0.93 -4.40
C GLU A 281 -26.00 -2.03 -5.07
N VAL A 282 -24.90 -2.45 -4.44
CA VAL A 282 -24.02 -3.51 -4.95
C VAL A 282 -24.77 -4.83 -5.10
N LEU A 283 -25.58 -5.21 -4.10
CA LEU A 283 -26.37 -6.44 -4.15
C LEU A 283 -27.45 -6.40 -5.24
N MET A 284 -28.14 -5.27 -5.41
CA MET A 284 -29.11 -5.09 -6.50
C MET A 284 -28.43 -5.18 -7.87
N ARG A 285 -27.26 -4.52 -8.04
CA ARG A 285 -26.50 -4.56 -9.28
C ARG A 285 -26.04 -5.98 -9.64
N ALA A 286 -25.69 -6.78 -8.64
CA ALA A 286 -25.33 -8.18 -8.86
C ALA A 286 -26.54 -9.07 -9.24
N GLN A 287 -27.78 -8.61 -9.11
CA GLN A 287 -28.99 -9.36 -9.48
C GLN A 287 -29.55 -8.98 -10.85
N SER A 288 -29.24 -7.77 -11.35
CA SER A 288 -29.63 -7.35 -12.69
C SER A 288 -28.88 -8.18 -13.75
N ARG A 289 -29.64 -8.90 -14.58
CA ARG A 289 -29.13 -9.72 -15.70
C ARG A 289 -28.53 -8.87 -16.80
#